data_AF-A0A3B9ZXL9-F1
#
_entry.id   AF-A0A3B9ZXL9-F1
#
_cell.length_a   1.000
_cell.length_b   1.000
_cell.length_c   1.000
_cell.angle_alpha   90.00
_cell.angle_beta   90.00
_cell.angle_gamma   90.00
#
_symmetry.space_group_name_H-M   'P 1'
#
loop_
_entity.id
_entity.type
_entity.pdbx_description
1 polymer ?
#
loop_
_entity_poly.entity_id
_entity_poly.type
_entity_poly.pdbx_seq_one_letter_code
_entity_poly.pdbx_strand_id
1 'polypeptide(L)'
;MSKSRHKGKRIHPDNQIMKLTIFYTLLLFGTTLACFSQEQEETITISGKVTDFNGASIDSAFIQLKHSNFSEAYHTFSDAQGNYHLTVKKGRYLAMYVIRIKEYPRSNAVPDEDQRLEFWAWNIIADKDLVINPRYDRLELYGVNIFQIERAYMIYVRPMSLGKLQTYGKEISTDKAKTEKIADISVKPENFKVQVFANERP
;
A
#
# COMPACT_ATOMS: atom_id res chain seq x y z
N MET A 1 15.82 48.53 -80.25
CA MET A 1 15.48 48.89 -78.85
C MET A 1 15.84 47.71 -77.95
N SER A 2 16.95 47.79 -77.22
CA SER A 2 17.48 46.70 -76.38
C SER A 2 17.04 46.87 -74.92
N LYS A 3 16.53 45.81 -74.30
CA LYS A 3 15.97 45.77 -72.94
C LYS A 3 17.08 45.78 -71.88
N SER A 4 16.98 46.70 -70.91
CA SER A 4 17.79 46.74 -69.69
C SER A 4 17.30 45.68 -68.68
N ARG A 5 18.23 44.90 -68.12
CA ARG A 5 17.98 43.85 -67.12
C ARG A 5 18.47 44.36 -65.75
N HIS A 6 17.55 44.69 -64.87
CA HIS A 6 17.84 45.16 -63.50
C HIS A 6 18.28 43.98 -62.62
N LYS A 7 19.50 44.02 -62.08
CA LYS A 7 19.99 43.05 -61.08
C LYS A 7 19.57 43.51 -59.69
N GLY A 8 18.75 42.71 -59.00
CA GLY A 8 18.37 42.95 -57.60
C GLY A 8 19.56 42.83 -56.65
N LYS A 9 19.68 43.78 -55.71
CA LYS A 9 20.63 43.72 -54.59
C LYS A 9 20.20 42.62 -53.62
N ARG A 10 21.09 41.64 -53.37
CA ARG A 10 20.95 40.71 -52.25
C ARG A 10 21.16 41.50 -50.95
N ILE A 11 20.16 41.50 -50.10
CA ILE A 11 20.25 42.04 -48.74
C ILE A 11 20.89 40.94 -47.89
N HIS A 12 22.11 41.19 -47.40
CA HIS A 12 22.73 40.33 -46.39
C HIS A 12 22.18 40.71 -45.02
N PRO A 13 21.62 39.76 -44.24
CA PRO A 13 21.15 40.05 -42.89
C PRO A 13 22.34 40.48 -42.02
N ASP A 14 22.13 41.52 -41.20
CA ASP A 14 23.14 42.08 -40.31
C ASP A 14 23.60 41.01 -39.31
N ASN A 15 24.90 40.79 -39.26
CA ASN A 15 25.54 39.72 -38.49
C ASN A 15 25.31 39.92 -36.97
N GLN A 16 25.05 41.16 -36.53
CA GLN A 16 24.68 41.45 -35.14
C GLN A 16 23.25 41.02 -34.81
N ILE A 17 22.30 41.23 -35.73
CA ILE A 17 20.90 40.80 -35.57
C ILE A 17 20.83 39.27 -35.57
N MET A 18 21.62 38.61 -36.40
CA MET A 18 21.70 37.14 -36.44
C MET A 18 22.26 36.54 -35.14
N LYS A 19 23.33 37.12 -34.59
CA LYS A 19 23.92 36.71 -33.30
C LYS A 19 22.96 36.95 -32.13
N LEU A 20 22.28 38.10 -32.11
CA LEU A 20 21.29 38.43 -31.09
C LEU A 20 20.09 37.48 -31.15
N THR A 21 19.62 37.14 -32.36
CA THR A 21 18.54 36.17 -32.55
C THR A 21 18.95 34.80 -32.04
N ILE A 22 20.11 34.29 -32.44
CA ILE A 22 20.67 33.00 -31.97
C ILE A 22 20.82 32.99 -30.43
N PHE A 23 21.26 34.10 -29.83
CA PHE A 23 21.38 34.23 -28.38
C PHE A 23 20.02 34.14 -27.68
N TYR A 24 18.99 34.83 -28.18
CA TYR A 24 17.62 34.73 -27.64
C TYR A 24 17.02 33.34 -27.87
N THR A 25 17.27 32.68 -29.00
CA THR A 25 16.77 31.31 -29.24
C THR A 25 17.45 30.31 -28.30
N LEU A 26 18.76 30.44 -28.05
CA LEU A 26 19.49 29.61 -27.09
C LEU A 26 19.04 29.87 -25.65
N LEU A 27 18.73 31.12 -25.28
CA LEU A 27 18.19 31.47 -23.97
C LEU A 27 16.78 30.89 -23.76
N LEU A 28 15.91 30.95 -24.77
CA LEU A 28 14.57 30.35 -24.77
C LEU A 28 14.60 28.80 -24.76
N PHE A 29 15.61 28.19 -25.39
CA PHE A 29 15.79 26.74 -25.36
C PHE A 29 16.35 26.25 -24.01
N GLY A 30 17.19 27.06 -23.35
CA GLY A 30 17.70 26.78 -22.01
C GLY A 30 16.63 26.85 -20.91
N THR A 31 15.65 27.75 -21.03
CA THR A 31 14.55 27.87 -20.06
C THR A 31 13.48 26.78 -20.22
N THR A 32 13.25 26.27 -21.42
CA THR A 32 12.33 25.15 -21.63
C THR A 32 12.89 23.82 -21.12
N LEU A 33 14.21 23.60 -21.23
CA LEU A 33 14.88 22.43 -20.65
C LEU A 33 14.89 22.42 -19.12
N ALA A 34 14.94 23.59 -18.47
CA ALA A 34 14.88 23.70 -17.01
C ALA A 34 13.48 23.42 -16.41
N CYS A 35 12.41 23.52 -17.22
CA CYS A 35 11.04 23.26 -16.77
C CYS A 35 10.61 21.78 -16.87
N PHE A 36 11.40 20.91 -17.49
CA PHE A 36 11.19 19.45 -17.42
C PHE A 36 11.95 18.85 -16.24
N SER A 37 11.71 19.40 -15.05
CA SER A 37 11.98 18.63 -13.84
C SER A 37 10.89 17.56 -13.77
N GLN A 38 11.17 16.34 -14.21
CA GLN A 38 10.33 15.20 -13.83
C GLN A 38 10.38 15.16 -12.29
N GLU A 39 9.29 15.50 -11.61
CA GLU A 39 9.11 15.06 -10.23
C GLU A 39 9.25 13.54 -10.25
N GLN A 40 10.42 13.04 -9.89
CA GLN A 40 10.61 11.62 -9.73
C GLN A 40 9.78 11.25 -8.52
N GLU A 41 8.65 10.60 -8.80
CA GLU A 41 7.72 10.20 -7.76
C GLU A 41 8.47 9.25 -6.83
N GLU A 42 8.79 9.74 -5.63
CA GLU A 42 9.57 8.96 -4.69
C GLU A 42 8.76 7.73 -4.29
N THR A 43 9.23 6.57 -4.73
CA THR A 43 8.64 5.27 -4.39
C THR A 43 9.52 4.55 -3.39
N ILE A 44 8.92 3.64 -2.64
CA ILE A 44 9.59 2.72 -1.73
C ILE A 44 9.11 1.30 -2.01
N THR A 45 9.85 0.33 -1.51
CA THR A 45 9.47 -1.09 -1.55
C THR A 45 8.91 -1.51 -0.21
N ILE A 46 7.69 -2.04 -0.21
CA ILE A 46 7.18 -2.85 0.91
C ILE A 46 7.32 -4.32 0.52
N SER A 47 8.06 -5.08 1.30
CA SER A 47 8.31 -6.51 1.04
C SER A 47 8.14 -7.34 2.29
N GLY A 48 8.17 -8.66 2.12
CA GLY A 48 8.30 -9.59 3.23
C GLY A 48 7.81 -10.98 2.88
N LYS A 49 7.59 -11.79 3.92
CA LYS A 49 7.18 -13.18 3.81
C LYS A 49 5.92 -13.46 4.60
N VAL A 50 4.92 -14.00 3.93
CA VAL A 50 3.64 -14.42 4.49
C VAL A 50 3.77 -15.83 5.04
N THR A 51 3.50 -16.01 6.33
CA THR A 51 3.58 -17.32 7.00
C THR A 51 2.45 -17.55 7.98
N ASP A 52 2.31 -18.79 8.44
CA ASP A 52 1.51 -19.12 9.60
C ASP A 52 2.32 -19.04 10.92
N PHE A 53 1.70 -19.41 12.04
CA PHE A 53 2.38 -19.42 13.33
C PHE A 53 3.39 -20.58 13.50
N ASN A 54 3.33 -21.61 12.65
CA ASN A 54 4.32 -22.69 12.59
C ASN A 54 5.51 -22.35 11.66
N GLY A 55 5.44 -21.20 10.96
CA GLY A 55 6.46 -20.76 10.01
C GLY A 55 6.30 -21.33 8.60
N ALA A 56 5.20 -22.04 8.32
CA ALA A 56 4.90 -22.50 6.98
C ALA A 56 4.54 -21.31 6.08
N SER A 57 5.09 -21.30 4.87
CA SER A 57 4.81 -20.27 3.87
C SER A 57 3.37 -20.35 3.39
N ILE A 58 2.74 -19.19 3.21
CA ILE A 58 1.42 -19.08 2.59
C ILE A 58 1.58 -18.45 1.21
N ASP A 59 1.48 -19.28 0.18
CA ASP A 59 1.42 -18.84 -1.21
C ASP A 59 0.09 -18.15 -1.56
N SER A 60 0.06 -17.44 -2.69
CA SER A 60 -1.17 -16.89 -3.28
C SER A 60 -1.99 -16.03 -2.32
N ALA A 61 -1.37 -15.53 -1.24
CA ALA A 61 -2.02 -14.62 -0.31
C ALA A 61 -2.18 -13.29 -1.03
N PHE A 62 -3.39 -12.75 -1.03
CA PHE A 62 -3.67 -11.43 -1.57
C PHE A 62 -3.21 -10.38 -0.56
N ILE A 63 -2.29 -9.52 -0.95
CA ILE A 63 -1.80 -8.40 -0.15
C ILE A 63 -2.40 -7.13 -0.73
N GLN A 64 -3.14 -6.38 0.08
CA GLN A 64 -3.79 -5.14 -0.35
C GLN A 64 -3.45 -4.00 0.58
N LEU A 65 -2.84 -2.94 0.03
CA LEU A 65 -2.63 -1.68 0.72
C LEU A 65 -3.84 -0.77 0.48
N LYS A 66 -4.29 -0.06 1.53
CA LYS A 66 -5.53 0.73 1.51
C LYS A 66 -5.30 2.21 1.80
N HIS A 67 -6.05 3.05 1.10
CA HIS A 67 -6.21 4.46 1.43
C HIS A 67 -7.11 4.65 2.66
N SER A 68 -7.15 5.88 3.20
CA SER A 68 -7.96 6.27 4.38
C SER A 68 -9.47 6.04 4.21
N ASN A 69 -9.97 6.03 2.99
CA ASN A 69 -11.36 5.73 2.64
C ASN A 69 -11.61 4.22 2.39
N PHE A 70 -10.67 3.35 2.77
CA PHE A 70 -10.68 1.91 2.50
C PHE A 70 -10.59 1.47 1.02
N SER A 71 -10.49 2.41 0.08
CA SER A 71 -10.24 2.06 -1.31
C SER A 71 -8.88 1.38 -1.46
N GLU A 72 -8.77 0.52 -2.46
CA GLU A 72 -7.49 -0.06 -2.82
C GLU A 72 -6.51 1.04 -3.24
N ALA A 73 -5.29 0.97 -2.74
CA ALA A 73 -4.17 1.77 -3.20
C ALA A 73 -3.26 0.95 -4.12
N TYR A 74 -2.84 -0.21 -3.63
CA TYR A 74 -1.96 -1.15 -4.32
C TYR A 74 -2.31 -2.57 -3.90
N HIS A 75 -1.99 -3.56 -4.73
CA HIS A 75 -2.08 -4.95 -4.35
C HIS A 75 -1.01 -5.81 -5.04
N THR A 76 -0.74 -6.97 -4.45
CA THR A 76 0.10 -8.03 -5.03
C THR A 76 -0.31 -9.38 -4.46
N PHE A 77 0.36 -10.44 -4.87
CA PHE A 77 0.22 -11.77 -4.31
C PHE A 77 1.56 -12.30 -3.80
N SER A 78 1.52 -13.15 -2.78
CA SER A 78 2.70 -13.91 -2.39
C SER A 78 3.02 -15.02 -3.39
N ASP A 79 4.31 -15.28 -3.60
CA ASP A 79 4.81 -16.39 -4.41
C ASP A 79 4.66 -17.75 -3.71
N ALA A 80 5.11 -18.83 -4.35
CA ALA A 80 5.08 -20.20 -3.80
C ALA A 80 5.89 -20.37 -2.51
N GLN A 81 6.83 -19.46 -2.22
CA GLN A 81 7.62 -19.42 -1.00
C GLN A 81 7.04 -18.44 0.02
N GLY A 82 5.90 -17.80 -0.27
CA GLY A 82 5.24 -16.82 0.57
C GLY A 82 5.85 -15.42 0.49
N ASN A 83 6.83 -15.16 -0.38
CA ASN A 83 7.44 -13.83 -0.48
C ASN A 83 6.58 -12.89 -1.33
N TYR A 84 6.61 -11.61 -1.03
CA TYR A 84 5.94 -10.58 -1.82
C TYR A 84 6.75 -9.27 -1.85
N HIS A 85 6.45 -8.45 -2.85
CA HIS A 85 6.95 -7.08 -2.95
C HIS A 85 5.89 -6.16 -3.58
N LEU A 86 5.88 -4.90 -3.14
CA LEU A 86 5.05 -3.81 -3.63
C LEU A 86 5.91 -2.56 -3.78
N THR A 87 5.92 -1.97 -4.96
CA THR A 87 6.48 -0.63 -5.17
C THR A 87 5.35 0.38 -5.02
N VAL A 88 5.44 1.23 -3.99
CA VAL A 88 4.37 2.20 -3.65
C VAL A 88 4.94 3.60 -3.56
N LYS A 89 4.11 4.61 -3.80
CA LYS A 89 4.50 6.00 -3.57
C LYS A 89 4.77 6.23 -2.08
N LYS A 90 5.70 7.14 -1.76
CA LYS A 90 5.85 7.57 -0.38
C LYS A 90 4.56 8.18 0.14
N GLY A 91 4.21 7.86 1.38
CA GLY A 91 2.97 8.37 1.97
C GLY A 91 2.47 7.59 3.17
N ARG A 92 1.25 7.91 3.58
CA ARG A 92 0.55 7.25 4.68
C ARG A 92 -0.61 6.43 4.13
N TYR A 93 -0.68 5.18 4.53
CA TYR A 93 -1.74 4.26 4.17
C TYR A 93 -2.50 3.81 5.41
N LEU A 94 -3.80 3.61 5.28
CA LEU A 94 -4.66 3.24 6.40
C LEU A 94 -4.28 1.88 6.95
N ALA A 95 -4.17 0.91 6.07
CA ALA A 95 -3.87 -0.46 6.44
C ALA A 95 -3.32 -1.27 5.27
N MET A 96 -2.65 -2.37 5.60
CA MET A 96 -2.41 -3.50 4.73
C MET A 96 -3.21 -4.69 5.23
N TYR A 97 -3.94 -5.32 4.33
CA TYR A 97 -4.72 -6.52 4.54
C TYR A 97 -4.08 -7.69 3.81
N VAL A 98 -3.95 -8.85 4.47
CA VAL A 98 -3.38 -10.05 3.86
C VAL A 98 -4.20 -11.30 4.18
N ILE A 99 -4.61 -12.05 3.15
CA ILE A 99 -5.26 -13.36 3.28
C ILE A 99 -5.09 -14.20 2.02
N ARG A 100 -4.99 -15.52 2.14
CA ARG A 100 -5.30 -16.41 1.03
C ARG A 100 -6.82 -16.53 0.92
N ILE A 101 -7.41 -15.91 -0.10
CA ILE A 101 -8.86 -15.71 -0.21
C ILE A 101 -9.68 -17.00 0.00
N LYS A 102 -9.19 -18.15 -0.48
CA LYS A 102 -9.84 -19.47 -0.31
C LYS A 102 -9.94 -19.93 1.15
N GLU A 103 -9.09 -19.44 2.03
CA GLU A 103 -9.09 -19.79 3.45
C GLU A 103 -10.03 -18.87 4.25
N TYR A 104 -10.50 -17.77 3.66
CA TYR A 104 -11.44 -16.90 4.34
C TYR A 104 -12.79 -17.62 4.53
N PRO A 105 -13.43 -17.60 5.72
CA PRO A 105 -14.62 -18.41 6.00
C PRO A 105 -15.77 -18.18 5.04
N ARG A 106 -15.94 -16.93 4.58
CA ARG A 106 -17.01 -16.57 3.64
C ARG A 106 -16.80 -17.13 2.23
N SER A 107 -15.58 -17.53 1.88
CA SER A 107 -15.34 -18.23 0.61
C SER A 107 -15.85 -19.67 0.67
N ASN A 108 -15.89 -20.28 1.87
CA ASN A 108 -16.23 -21.67 2.12
C ASN A 108 -15.54 -22.64 1.12
N ALA A 109 -14.31 -22.29 0.71
CA ALA A 109 -13.59 -23.03 -0.33
C ALA A 109 -12.67 -24.13 0.24
N VAL A 110 -12.50 -24.17 1.56
CA VAL A 110 -11.69 -25.16 2.29
C VAL A 110 -12.44 -25.63 3.56
N PRO A 111 -12.08 -26.80 4.13
CA PRO A 111 -12.58 -27.28 5.42
C PRO A 111 -12.41 -26.26 6.56
N ASP A 112 -13.20 -26.38 7.62
CA ASP A 112 -13.27 -25.38 8.69
C ASP A 112 -11.95 -25.29 9.48
N GLU A 113 -11.22 -26.40 9.59
CA GLU A 113 -9.88 -26.48 10.18
C GLU A 113 -8.82 -25.70 9.38
N ASP A 114 -8.98 -25.59 8.06
CA ASP A 114 -8.05 -24.92 7.15
C ASP A 114 -8.41 -23.45 6.91
N GLN A 115 -9.57 -23.00 7.40
CA GLN A 115 -9.97 -21.61 7.32
C GLN A 115 -9.15 -20.72 8.26
N ARG A 116 -8.95 -19.47 7.83
CA ARG A 116 -8.14 -18.45 8.51
C ARG A 116 -8.81 -17.08 8.45
N LEU A 117 -8.46 -16.21 9.39
CA LEU A 117 -8.78 -14.78 9.32
C LEU A 117 -7.59 -13.97 8.83
N GLU A 118 -7.87 -12.75 8.46
CA GLU A 118 -6.94 -11.92 7.72
C GLU A 118 -5.93 -11.24 8.66
N PHE A 119 -4.70 -11.08 8.16
CA PHE A 119 -3.73 -10.21 8.80
C PHE A 119 -4.05 -8.75 8.50
N TRP A 120 -3.91 -7.89 9.50
CA TRP A 120 -3.97 -6.44 9.33
C TRP A 120 -2.74 -5.76 9.94
N ALA A 121 -2.05 -4.95 9.13
CA ALA A 121 -1.14 -3.92 9.63
C ALA A 121 -1.80 -2.55 9.45
N TRP A 122 -1.93 -1.78 10.52
CA TRP A 122 -2.60 -0.47 10.52
C TRP A 122 -1.60 0.68 10.55
N ASN A 123 -1.99 1.83 10.01
CA ASN A 123 -1.24 3.09 10.06
C ASN A 123 0.16 3.02 9.42
N ILE A 124 0.24 2.51 8.19
CA ILE A 124 1.52 2.29 7.50
C ILE A 124 2.10 3.61 7.02
N ILE A 125 3.34 3.89 7.43
CA ILE A 125 4.13 5.05 7.02
C ILE A 125 5.19 4.54 6.03
N ALA A 126 4.94 4.76 4.75
CA ALA A 126 5.81 4.39 3.65
C ALA A 126 6.75 5.57 3.31
N ASP A 127 7.72 5.87 4.17
CA ASP A 127 8.72 6.92 3.94
C ASP A 127 10.11 6.37 3.55
N LYS A 128 10.31 5.06 3.78
CA LYS A 128 11.47 4.24 3.42
C LYS A 128 11.00 2.82 3.11
N ASP A 129 11.91 1.99 2.60
CA ASP A 129 11.62 0.57 2.38
C ASP A 129 11.18 -0.10 3.69
N LEU A 130 10.12 -0.89 3.61
CA LEU A 130 9.52 -1.59 4.74
C LEU A 130 9.61 -3.09 4.53
N VAL A 131 9.91 -3.80 5.62
CA VAL A 131 9.72 -5.24 5.70
C VAL A 131 8.54 -5.51 6.64
N ILE A 132 7.45 -6.02 6.09
CA ILE A 132 6.29 -6.46 6.86
C ILE A 132 6.18 -7.96 6.61
N ASN A 133 6.22 -8.76 7.67
CA ASN A 133 6.11 -10.22 7.58
C ASN A 133 4.76 -10.66 8.16
N PRO A 134 3.67 -10.68 7.37
CA PRO A 134 2.37 -11.13 7.84
C PRO A 134 2.48 -12.54 8.42
N ARG A 135 2.02 -12.68 9.66
CA ARG A 135 1.81 -13.96 10.32
C ARG A 135 0.36 -14.05 10.74
N TYR A 136 -0.38 -14.99 10.18
CA TYR A 136 -1.80 -15.12 10.50
C TYR A 136 -2.30 -16.56 10.45
N ASP A 137 -3.42 -16.74 11.13
CA ASP A 137 -4.10 -18.01 11.27
C ASP A 137 -5.55 -17.72 11.69
N ARG A 138 -6.04 -18.33 12.77
CA ARG A 138 -7.43 -18.25 13.22
C ARG A 138 -7.77 -17.03 14.09
N LEU A 139 -6.85 -16.08 14.24
CA LEU A 139 -7.00 -14.86 15.03
C LEU A 139 -6.77 -13.62 14.17
N GLU A 140 -7.70 -12.67 14.26
CA GLU A 140 -7.60 -11.36 13.63
C GLU A 140 -7.41 -10.28 14.70
N LEU A 141 -6.53 -9.30 14.44
CA LEU A 141 -6.39 -8.07 15.23
C LEU A 141 -6.85 -6.87 14.40
N TYR A 142 -8.14 -6.54 14.51
CA TYR A 142 -8.71 -5.46 13.72
C TYR A 142 -8.61 -4.11 14.43
N GLY A 143 -8.36 -3.06 13.65
CA GLY A 143 -8.42 -1.67 14.10
C GLY A 143 -7.37 -1.31 15.15
N VAL A 144 -6.12 -1.76 14.99
CA VAL A 144 -5.03 -1.37 15.89
C VAL A 144 -4.76 0.14 15.75
N ASN A 145 -5.19 0.91 16.74
CA ASN A 145 -5.07 2.36 16.76
C ASN A 145 -4.39 2.83 18.06
N ILE A 146 -3.57 3.87 17.94
CA ILE A 146 -2.92 4.51 19.08
C ILE A 146 -3.37 5.96 19.10
N PHE A 147 -3.87 6.42 20.23
CA PHE A 147 -4.30 7.81 20.42
C PHE A 147 -3.91 8.29 21.80
N GLN A 148 -3.72 9.60 21.95
CA GLN A 148 -3.30 10.21 23.20
C GLN A 148 -4.51 10.72 23.98
N ILE A 149 -4.59 10.38 25.26
CA ILE A 149 -5.48 11.01 26.23
C ILE A 149 -4.59 11.70 27.28
N GLU A 150 -4.67 13.02 27.37
CA GLU A 150 -3.82 13.85 28.25
C GLU A 150 -2.32 13.53 28.08
N ARG A 151 -1.71 12.86 29.05
CA ARG A 151 -0.29 12.47 29.09
C ARG A 151 -0.07 10.97 28.87
N ALA A 152 -1.08 10.22 28.44
CA ALA A 152 -1.03 8.78 28.22
C ALA A 152 -1.37 8.41 26.78
N TYR A 153 -0.74 7.35 26.26
CA TYR A 153 -1.16 6.70 25.03
C TYR A 153 -2.12 5.56 25.34
N MET A 154 -3.22 5.52 24.59
CA MET A 154 -4.19 4.44 24.59
C MET A 154 -4.03 3.63 23.31
N ILE A 155 -4.00 2.30 23.45
CA ILE A 155 -4.01 1.38 22.33
C ILE A 155 -5.39 0.73 22.28
N TYR A 156 -6.05 0.85 21.13
CA TYR A 156 -7.31 0.19 20.85
C TYR A 156 -7.09 -0.91 19.81
N VAL A 157 -7.69 -2.08 20.05
CA VAL A 157 -7.69 -3.22 19.14
C VAL A 157 -8.94 -4.06 19.38
N ARG A 158 -9.45 -4.69 18.32
CA ARG A 158 -10.56 -5.64 18.35
C ARG A 158 -10.06 -7.04 17.97
N PRO A 159 -9.66 -7.87 18.94
CA PRO A 159 -9.27 -9.24 18.65
C PRO A 159 -10.51 -10.09 18.35
N MET A 160 -10.47 -10.84 17.24
CA MET A 160 -11.56 -11.70 16.78
C MET A 160 -11.07 -13.14 16.56
N SER A 161 -11.88 -14.12 16.96
CA SER A 161 -11.55 -15.55 16.90
C SER A 161 -12.43 -16.30 15.90
N LEU A 162 -11.78 -16.93 14.92
CA LEU A 162 -12.47 -17.81 13.97
C LEU A 162 -13.05 -19.05 14.65
N GLY A 163 -12.32 -19.62 15.61
CA GLY A 163 -12.81 -20.77 16.37
C GLY A 163 -14.16 -20.47 17.03
N LYS A 164 -14.31 -19.28 17.64
CA LYS A 164 -15.59 -18.82 18.17
C LYS A 164 -16.64 -18.67 17.08
N LEU A 165 -16.32 -18.03 15.96
CA LEU A 165 -17.25 -17.85 14.85
C LEU A 165 -17.83 -19.19 14.37
N GLN A 166 -16.98 -20.21 14.22
CA GLN A 166 -17.40 -21.52 13.73
C GLN A 166 -18.28 -22.30 14.72
N THR A 167 -18.27 -21.98 16.02
CA THR A 167 -19.22 -22.59 16.99
C THR A 167 -20.68 -22.23 16.70
N TYR A 168 -20.95 -21.16 15.95
CA TYR A 168 -22.29 -20.78 15.50
C TYR A 168 -22.78 -21.57 14.27
N GLY A 169 -21.93 -22.43 13.69
CA GLY A 169 -22.26 -23.23 12.51
C GLY A 169 -22.09 -22.49 11.18
N LYS A 170 -22.06 -23.26 10.08
CA LYS A 170 -21.76 -22.76 8.73
C LYS A 170 -22.72 -21.70 8.22
N GLU A 171 -24.01 -21.82 8.54
CA GLU A 171 -25.03 -20.85 8.11
C GLU A 171 -24.70 -19.43 8.61
N ILE A 172 -24.16 -19.34 9.83
CA ILE A 172 -23.78 -18.07 10.44
C ILE A 172 -22.40 -17.66 9.98
N SER A 173 -21.40 -18.54 10.05
CA SER A 173 -19.99 -18.19 9.81
C SER A 173 -19.71 -17.71 8.38
N THR A 174 -20.52 -18.13 7.41
CA THR A 174 -20.41 -17.74 6.00
C THR A 174 -21.22 -16.49 5.64
N ASP A 175 -22.15 -16.06 6.49
CA ASP A 175 -23.03 -14.91 6.26
C ASP A 175 -22.66 -13.75 7.18
N LYS A 176 -22.13 -12.67 6.57
CA LYS A 176 -21.73 -11.46 7.30
C LYS A 176 -22.89 -10.83 8.06
N ALA A 177 -24.04 -10.67 7.42
CA ALA A 177 -25.18 -9.95 7.98
C ALA A 177 -25.79 -10.70 9.18
N LYS A 178 -25.74 -12.04 9.15
CA LYS A 178 -26.13 -12.87 10.29
C LYS A 178 -25.08 -12.82 11.39
N THR A 179 -23.81 -13.01 11.05
CA THR A 179 -22.68 -12.96 11.99
C THR A 179 -22.72 -11.69 12.84
N GLU A 180 -22.83 -10.52 12.21
CA GLU A 180 -22.81 -9.22 12.89
C GLU A 180 -23.97 -9.00 13.88
N LYS A 181 -25.06 -9.75 13.76
CA LYS A 181 -26.23 -9.63 14.64
C LYS A 181 -26.16 -10.53 15.86
N ILE A 182 -25.49 -11.68 15.77
CA ILE A 182 -25.64 -12.75 16.77
C ILE A 182 -24.32 -13.28 17.34
N ALA A 183 -23.20 -13.13 16.63
CA ALA A 183 -21.96 -13.78 16.99
C ALA A 183 -21.07 -12.85 17.82
N ASP A 184 -20.75 -13.26 19.05
CA ASP A 184 -19.67 -12.67 19.83
C ASP A 184 -18.39 -13.47 19.62
N ILE A 185 -17.56 -12.95 18.71
CA ILE A 185 -16.27 -13.54 18.35
C ILE A 185 -15.10 -12.86 19.06
N SER A 186 -15.37 -11.97 20.02
CA SER A 186 -14.33 -11.24 20.75
C SER A 186 -13.41 -12.18 21.53
N VAL A 187 -12.14 -11.84 21.64
CA VAL A 187 -11.24 -12.53 22.58
C VAL A 187 -11.34 -11.87 23.94
N LYS A 188 -11.51 -12.68 24.99
CA LYS A 188 -11.59 -12.15 26.35
C LYS A 188 -10.23 -11.57 26.79
N PRO A 189 -10.20 -10.44 27.54
CA PRO A 189 -8.96 -9.77 27.92
C PRO A 189 -7.94 -10.66 28.63
N GLU A 190 -8.37 -11.63 29.44
CA GLU A 190 -7.48 -12.55 30.14
C GLU A 190 -6.62 -13.43 29.21
N ASN A 191 -7.04 -13.60 27.95
CA ASN A 191 -6.32 -14.35 26.94
C ASN A 191 -5.44 -13.45 26.06
N PHE A 192 -5.34 -12.16 26.38
CA PHE A 192 -4.60 -11.17 25.61
C PHE A 192 -3.39 -10.66 26.38
N LYS A 193 -2.19 -10.87 25.82
CA LYS A 193 -0.93 -10.35 26.35
C LYS A 193 -0.40 -9.31 25.39
N VAL A 194 -0.05 -8.14 25.91
CA VAL A 194 0.48 -7.02 25.12
C VAL A 194 1.89 -6.71 25.59
N GLN A 195 2.79 -6.55 24.63
CA GLN A 195 4.10 -5.96 24.84
C GLN A 195 4.18 -4.72 23.95
N VAL A 196 4.52 -3.57 24.55
CA VAL A 196 4.67 -2.31 23.84
C VAL A 196 6.14 -1.99 23.79
N PHE A 197 6.63 -1.47 22.68
CA PHE A 197 8.00 -0.99 22.57
C PHE A 197 8.00 0.47 22.18
N ALA A 198 8.76 1.29 22.91
CA ALA A 198 9.01 2.69 22.57
C ALA A 198 10.52 2.87 22.35
N ASN A 199 10.92 3.31 21.16
CA ASN A 199 12.33 3.43 20.77
C ASN A 199 13.12 2.14 21.01
N GLU A 200 12.58 1.01 20.54
CA GLU A 200 13.16 -0.34 20.64
C GLU A 200 13.31 -0.87 22.08
N ARG A 201 12.70 -0.20 23.07
CA ARG A 201 12.71 -0.63 24.48
C ARG A 201 11.31 -1.07 24.90
N PRO A 202 11.16 -2.22 25.58
CA PRO A 202 9.88 -2.67 26.11
C PRO A 202 9.38 -1.76 27.25
#